data_AF-A0A2D6PVK0-F1
#
_entry.id   AF-A0A2D6PVK0-F1
#
_cell.length_a   1.000
_cell.length_b   1.000
_cell.length_c   1.000
_cell.angle_alpha   90.00
_cell.angle_beta   90.00
_cell.angle_gamma   90.00
#
_symmetry.space_group_name_H-M   'P 1'
#
loop_
_entity.id
_entity.type
_entity.pdbx_description
1 polymer ?
#
loop_
_entity_poly.entity_id
_entity_poly.type
_entity_poly.pdbx_seq_one_letter_code
_entity_poly.pdbx_strand_id
1 'polypeptide(L)'
;MDEVAERFLEEEAVVKVPGLDPLDRARFGRLVRQCASNWLLHPRVGLRVTRGRYGMALQFEGPLGGKVISLFSLRALHKAKEYRFVGPNPDRKRLDLDTKSLEGLERLRDLFEALLSGKEGAGETINALLNGTRTPDLVPLVEETRRLLDGGHDGPAPAPVRSRKRAALRPRPVGERLALPESSSNASTDVDALPTAPTARVSGLRLACSDPKAVTDFWARVLKTRPEERDDEGQSVFVLEGVTLRVTRELDKDERRAHGWNSPSKVPGFGLVPTLGVSDFDLCLRRARRMKTAVVSEDVKARRFVVSDPAGHAMEITEA
;
A
#
# COMPACT_ATOMS: atom_id res chain seq x y z
N MET A 1 5.31 -18.63 8.92
CA MET A 1 5.32 -18.35 7.46
C MET A 1 6.07 -17.07 7.10
N ASP A 2 5.98 -15.98 7.88
CA ASP A 2 6.85 -14.78 7.74
C ASP A 2 8.34 -15.02 8.11
N GLU A 3 8.65 -16.18 8.71
CA GLU A 3 9.99 -16.54 9.18
C GLU A 3 11.08 -16.47 8.10
N VAL A 4 10.75 -16.74 6.83
CA VAL A 4 11.76 -16.68 5.74
C VAL A 4 12.15 -15.23 5.45
N ALA A 5 11.18 -14.31 5.45
CA ALA A 5 11.42 -12.89 5.24
C ALA A 5 12.13 -12.27 6.45
N GLU A 6 11.72 -12.60 7.67
CA GLU A 6 12.41 -12.12 8.87
C GLU A 6 13.84 -12.65 8.96
N ARG A 7 14.09 -13.94 8.70
CA ARG A 7 15.45 -14.49 8.64
C ARG A 7 16.31 -13.79 7.59
N PHE A 8 15.73 -13.46 6.42
CA PHE A 8 16.43 -12.68 5.41
C PHE A 8 16.85 -11.30 5.93
N LEU A 9 15.96 -10.61 6.65
CA LEU A 9 16.25 -9.30 7.24
C LEU A 9 17.24 -9.36 8.40
N GLU A 10 17.17 -10.40 9.24
CA GLU A 10 18.15 -10.64 10.32
C GLU A 10 19.55 -10.87 9.75
N GLU A 11 19.66 -11.70 8.71
CA GLU A 11 20.94 -11.98 8.06
C GLU A 11 21.48 -10.75 7.31
N GLU A 12 20.64 -10.03 6.58
CA GLU A 12 20.99 -8.73 6.00
C GLU A 12 21.48 -7.79 7.10
N ALA A 13 20.85 -7.86 8.27
CA ALA A 13 21.16 -6.95 9.35
C ALA A 13 22.55 -7.13 9.95
N VAL A 14 23.01 -8.39 10.01
CA VAL A 14 24.35 -8.78 10.47
C VAL A 14 25.43 -8.28 9.50
N VAL A 15 25.13 -8.21 8.21
CA VAL A 15 26.08 -7.72 7.22
C VAL A 15 26.10 -6.19 7.24
N LYS A 16 27.11 -5.62 7.92
CA LYS A 16 27.36 -4.18 7.85
C LYS A 16 27.77 -3.80 6.43
N VAL A 17 26.83 -3.26 5.65
CA VAL A 17 27.11 -2.69 4.31
C VAL A 17 27.58 -1.24 4.51
N PRO A 18 28.88 -0.93 4.34
CA PRO A 18 29.40 0.40 4.66
C PRO A 18 28.91 1.43 3.65
N GLY A 19 28.29 2.53 4.11
CA GLY A 19 27.89 3.66 3.25
C GLY A 19 26.47 3.61 2.70
N LEU A 20 25.64 2.69 3.19
CA LEU A 20 24.20 2.68 2.93
C LEU A 20 23.47 3.46 4.04
N ASP A 21 22.55 4.34 3.67
CA ASP A 21 21.79 5.14 4.64
C ASP A 21 20.94 4.23 5.55
N PRO A 22 21.02 4.35 6.89
CA PRO A 22 20.14 3.62 7.80
C PRO A 22 18.64 3.73 7.45
N LEU A 23 18.21 4.86 6.89
CA LEU A 23 16.83 5.06 6.45
C LEU A 23 16.48 4.19 5.23
N ASP A 24 17.41 4.02 4.29
CA ASP A 24 17.19 3.16 3.12
C ASP A 24 17.08 1.70 3.54
N ARG A 25 17.87 1.27 4.53
CA ARG A 25 17.74 -0.06 5.13
C ARG A 25 16.40 -0.27 5.82
N ALA A 26 15.93 0.72 6.59
CA ALA A 26 14.61 0.65 7.22
C ALA A 26 13.47 0.63 6.20
N ARG A 27 13.57 1.41 5.11
CA ARG A 27 12.61 1.39 3.99
C ARG A 27 12.59 0.03 3.29
N PHE A 28 13.76 -0.51 2.98
CA PHE A 28 13.89 -1.82 2.36
C PHE A 28 13.30 -2.93 3.23
N GLY A 29 13.58 -2.92 4.53
CA GLY A 29 13.01 -3.88 5.47
C GLY A 29 11.47 -3.84 5.54
N ARG A 30 10.88 -2.63 5.52
CA ARG A 30 9.42 -2.48 5.44
C ARG A 30 8.85 -3.03 4.14
N LEU A 31 9.49 -2.70 3.02
CA LEU A 31 9.07 -3.15 1.70
C LEU A 31 9.09 -4.69 1.60
N VAL A 32 10.15 -5.32 2.13
CA VAL A 32 10.28 -6.79 2.18
C VAL A 32 9.10 -7.41 2.93
N ARG A 33 8.77 -6.90 4.12
CA ARG A 33 7.65 -7.41 4.92
C ARG A 33 6.32 -7.25 4.19
N GLN A 34 6.04 -6.05 3.67
CA GLN A 34 4.81 -5.78 2.92
C GLN A 34 4.67 -6.71 1.71
N CYS A 35 5.74 -6.89 0.94
CA CYS A 35 5.74 -7.81 -0.19
C CYS A 35 5.51 -9.26 0.27
N ALA A 36 6.20 -9.71 1.32
CA ALA A 36 6.08 -11.06 1.85
C ALA A 36 4.67 -11.36 2.35
N SER A 37 4.09 -10.48 3.16
CA SER A 37 2.74 -10.65 3.70
C SER A 37 1.68 -10.70 2.59
N ASN A 38 1.78 -9.84 1.57
CA ASN A 38 0.84 -9.85 0.44
C ASN A 38 1.03 -11.06 -0.47
N TRP A 39 2.27 -11.48 -0.68
CA TRP A 39 2.59 -12.64 -1.50
C TRP A 39 2.00 -13.91 -0.89
N LEU A 40 2.29 -14.14 0.39
CA LEU A 40 1.89 -15.35 1.13
C LEU A 40 0.38 -15.50 1.34
N LEU A 41 -0.44 -14.54 0.92
CA LEU A 41 -1.90 -14.72 0.83
C LEU A 41 -2.30 -15.81 -0.17
N HIS A 42 -1.45 -16.16 -1.14
CA HIS A 42 -1.73 -17.23 -2.10
C HIS A 42 -1.21 -18.59 -1.59
N PRO A 43 -2.04 -19.65 -1.54
CA PRO A 43 -1.67 -20.92 -0.91
C PRO A 43 -0.57 -21.72 -1.62
N ARG A 44 -0.18 -21.34 -2.85
CA ARG A 44 0.78 -22.09 -3.68
C ARG A 44 2.08 -21.35 -3.90
N VAL A 45 2.23 -20.13 -3.37
CA VAL A 45 3.45 -19.36 -3.51
C VAL A 45 4.43 -19.65 -2.39
N GLY A 46 5.70 -19.32 -2.62
CA GLY A 46 6.78 -19.51 -1.66
C GLY A 46 7.75 -18.35 -1.65
N LEU A 47 8.65 -18.37 -0.66
CA LEU A 47 9.77 -17.46 -0.53
C LEU A 47 11.06 -18.28 -0.44
N ARG A 48 12.10 -17.85 -1.15
CA ARG A 48 13.43 -18.50 -1.09
C ARG A 48 14.53 -17.47 -0.90
N VAL A 49 15.39 -17.71 0.09
CA VAL A 49 16.60 -16.90 0.29
C VAL A 49 17.75 -17.51 -0.50
N THR A 50 18.41 -16.69 -1.30
CA THR A 50 19.63 -17.08 -2.03
C THR A 50 20.77 -16.17 -1.62
N ARG A 51 21.96 -16.77 -1.45
CA ARG A 51 23.17 -16.06 -1.02
C ARG A 51 24.20 -16.14 -2.14
N GLY A 52 24.73 -14.98 -2.50
CA GLY A 52 25.82 -14.85 -3.46
C GLY A 52 27.03 -14.22 -2.81
N ARG A 53 28.16 -14.30 -3.52
CA ARG A 53 29.43 -13.70 -3.07
C ARG A 53 29.34 -12.19 -2.79
N TYR A 54 28.40 -11.50 -3.43
CA TYR A 54 28.29 -10.03 -3.40
C TYR A 54 26.97 -9.52 -2.84
N GLY A 55 26.14 -10.39 -2.25
CA GLY A 55 24.85 -9.99 -1.73
C GLY A 55 23.91 -11.15 -1.48
N MET A 56 22.68 -10.80 -1.12
CA MET A 56 21.60 -11.71 -0.80
C MET A 56 20.37 -11.36 -1.62
N ALA A 57 19.51 -12.34 -1.88
CA ALA A 57 18.24 -12.10 -2.54
C ALA A 57 17.12 -12.92 -1.90
N LEU A 58 16.01 -12.25 -1.62
CA LEU A 58 14.72 -12.86 -1.30
C LEU A 58 13.94 -13.03 -2.62
N GLN A 59 13.75 -14.27 -3.03
CA GLN A 59 13.04 -14.66 -4.23
C GLN A 59 11.59 -14.97 -3.90
N PHE A 60 10.68 -14.46 -4.73
CA PHE A 60 9.25 -14.66 -4.63
C PHE A 60 8.87 -15.73 -5.66
N GLU A 61 8.57 -16.92 -5.17
CA GLU A 61 8.34 -18.10 -5.99
C GLU A 61 6.85 -18.39 -6.14
N GLY A 62 6.43 -18.84 -7.32
CA GLY A 62 5.05 -19.21 -7.59
C GLY A 62 4.93 -20.24 -8.69
N PRO A 63 3.80 -20.97 -8.75
CA PRO A 63 3.56 -21.96 -9.77
C PRO A 63 3.18 -21.28 -11.09
N LEU A 64 3.95 -21.52 -12.14
CA LEU A 64 3.64 -21.05 -13.49
C LEU A 64 3.98 -22.15 -14.49
N GLY A 65 3.06 -22.46 -15.42
CA GLY A 65 3.24 -23.55 -16.39
C GLY A 65 3.53 -24.91 -15.74
N GLY A 66 2.95 -25.18 -14.56
CA GLY A 66 3.18 -26.42 -13.80
C GLY A 66 4.53 -26.51 -13.08
N LYS A 67 5.39 -25.50 -13.18
CA LYS A 67 6.70 -25.43 -12.53
C LYS A 67 6.69 -24.34 -11.45
N VAL A 68 7.40 -24.55 -10.34
CA VAL A 68 7.65 -23.49 -9.36
C VAL A 68 8.83 -22.66 -9.83
N ILE A 69 8.59 -21.37 -10.08
CA ILE A 69 9.61 -20.45 -10.61
C ILE A 69 9.73 -19.20 -9.74
N SER A 70 10.92 -18.62 -9.68
CA SER A 70 11.15 -17.32 -9.03
C SER A 70 10.64 -16.19 -9.92
N LEU A 71 9.53 -15.55 -9.59
CA LEU A 71 8.90 -14.52 -10.42
C LEU A 71 9.63 -13.19 -10.34
N PHE A 72 10.02 -12.76 -9.14
CA PHE A 72 10.87 -11.59 -8.94
C PHE A 72 11.70 -11.77 -7.66
N SER A 73 12.63 -10.85 -7.42
CA SER A 73 13.48 -10.88 -6.23
C SER A 73 13.78 -9.48 -5.71
N LEU A 74 13.85 -9.38 -4.39
CA LEU A 74 14.39 -8.23 -3.67
C LEU A 74 15.82 -8.56 -3.27
N ARG A 75 16.78 -7.70 -3.63
CA ARG A 75 18.21 -7.97 -3.49
C ARG A 75 18.88 -6.94 -2.61
N ALA A 76 19.71 -7.42 -1.68
CA ALA A 76 20.68 -6.62 -0.94
C ALA A 76 22.07 -6.85 -1.53
N LEU A 77 22.59 -5.89 -2.29
CA LEU A 77 23.89 -6.00 -2.97
C LEU A 77 24.97 -5.28 -2.15
N HIS A 78 25.69 -6.04 -1.33
CA HIS A 78 26.65 -5.49 -0.37
C HIS A 78 27.84 -4.80 -1.06
N LYS A 79 28.33 -5.34 -2.18
CA LYS A 79 29.46 -4.73 -2.91
C LYS A 79 29.07 -3.43 -3.60
N ALA A 80 27.87 -3.39 -4.19
CA ALA A 80 27.35 -2.21 -4.87
C ALA A 80 26.80 -1.17 -3.87
N LYS A 81 26.49 -1.58 -2.64
CA LYS A 81 25.84 -0.77 -1.60
C LYS A 81 24.42 -0.35 -2.01
N GLU A 82 23.68 -1.30 -2.56
CA GLU A 82 22.39 -1.05 -3.19
C GLU A 82 21.35 -2.09 -2.80
N TYR A 83 20.12 -1.64 -2.60
CA TYR A 83 18.94 -2.49 -2.64
C TYR A 83 18.33 -2.42 -4.02
N ARG A 84 17.95 -3.57 -4.58
CA ARG A 84 17.37 -3.65 -5.92
C ARG A 84 16.15 -4.55 -5.99
N PHE A 85 15.20 -4.18 -6.81
CA PHE A 85 14.18 -5.07 -7.34
C PHE A 85 14.68 -5.67 -8.66
N VAL A 86 14.50 -6.98 -8.84
CA VAL A 86 14.82 -7.68 -10.09
C VAL A 86 13.67 -8.59 -10.49
N GLY A 87 13.04 -8.34 -11.65
CA GLY A 87 11.95 -9.16 -12.17
C GLY A 87 11.44 -8.71 -13.54
N PRO A 88 10.62 -9.50 -14.25
CA PRO A 88 10.28 -10.88 -13.92
C PRO A 88 11.47 -11.82 -14.17
N ASN A 89 11.37 -13.08 -13.72
CA ASN A 89 12.45 -14.09 -13.73
C ASN A 89 13.41 -13.91 -14.92
N PRO A 90 14.71 -13.62 -14.68
CA PRO A 90 15.67 -13.41 -15.77
C PRO A 90 15.87 -14.66 -16.63
N ASP A 91 15.66 -15.85 -16.08
CA ASP A 91 15.85 -17.12 -16.79
C ASP A 91 14.56 -17.64 -17.45
N ARG A 92 13.46 -16.87 -17.47
CA ARG A 92 12.14 -17.37 -17.92
C ARG A 92 12.12 -18.00 -19.32
N LYS A 93 12.94 -17.50 -20.24
CA LYS A 93 13.02 -18.04 -21.61
C LYS A 93 13.66 -19.43 -21.68
N ARG A 94 14.39 -19.83 -20.63
CA ARG A 94 15.01 -21.16 -20.52
C ARG A 94 14.11 -22.18 -19.83
N LEU A 95 12.96 -21.76 -19.31
CA LEU A 95 12.14 -22.60 -18.42
C LEU A 95 11.14 -23.51 -19.13
N ASP A 96 11.16 -23.60 -20.46
CA ASP A 96 10.25 -24.45 -21.26
C ASP A 96 8.80 -24.35 -20.74
N LEU A 97 8.32 -23.12 -20.71
CA LEU A 97 6.98 -22.76 -20.25
C LEU A 97 6.04 -22.74 -21.45
N ASP A 98 4.77 -23.06 -21.22
CA ASP A 98 3.75 -22.93 -22.26
C ASP A 98 3.56 -21.46 -22.68
N THR A 99 3.03 -21.25 -23.88
CA THR A 99 2.85 -19.91 -24.48
C THR A 99 2.05 -18.97 -23.57
N LYS A 100 1.02 -19.46 -22.86
CA LYS A 100 0.19 -18.61 -21.99
C LYS A 100 0.97 -18.14 -20.77
N SER A 101 1.78 -19.01 -20.19
CA SER A 101 2.69 -18.66 -19.09
C SER A 101 3.72 -17.61 -19.52
N LEU A 102 4.26 -17.73 -20.74
CA LEU A 102 5.19 -16.73 -21.29
C LEU A 102 4.51 -15.36 -21.50
N GLU A 103 3.31 -15.33 -22.08
CA GLU A 103 2.53 -14.11 -22.24
C GLU A 103 2.19 -13.47 -20.88
N GLY A 104 1.84 -14.27 -19.86
CA GLY A 104 1.61 -13.78 -18.50
C GLY A 104 2.84 -13.10 -17.90
N LEU A 105 4.04 -13.65 -18.13
CA LEU A 105 5.30 -13.05 -17.69
C LEU A 105 5.64 -11.78 -18.47
N GLU A 106 5.30 -11.70 -19.76
CA GLU A 106 5.46 -10.47 -20.54
C GLU A 106 4.54 -9.36 -20.04
N ARG A 107 3.27 -9.66 -19.75
CA ARG A 107 2.34 -8.70 -19.12
C ARG A 107 2.88 -8.20 -17.77
N LEU A 108 3.44 -9.10 -16.95
CA LEU A 108 4.09 -8.71 -15.69
C LEU A 108 5.30 -7.83 -15.89
N ARG A 109 6.12 -8.13 -16.89
CA ARG A 109 7.26 -7.28 -17.23
C ARG A 109 6.79 -5.87 -17.56
N ASP A 110 5.78 -5.74 -18.41
CA ASP A 110 5.28 -4.43 -18.83
C ASP A 110 4.67 -3.66 -17.65
N LEU A 111 4.00 -4.35 -16.72
CA LEU A 111 3.53 -3.75 -15.46
C LEU A 111 4.68 -3.28 -14.57
N PHE A 112 5.71 -4.12 -14.35
CA PHE A 112 6.90 -3.73 -13.60
C PHE A 112 7.61 -2.55 -14.25
N GLU A 113 7.69 -2.54 -15.58
CA GLU A 113 8.29 -1.46 -16.36
C GLU A 113 7.51 -0.13 -16.23
N ALA A 114 6.18 -0.20 -16.19
CA ALA A 114 5.33 0.97 -16.03
C ALA A 114 5.41 1.58 -14.63
N LEU A 115 5.60 0.74 -13.60
CA LEU A 115 5.52 1.15 -12.19
C LEU A 115 6.89 1.43 -11.55
N LEU A 116 7.98 0.92 -12.11
CA LEU A 116 9.34 1.13 -11.60
C LEU A 116 10.12 2.13 -12.46
N SER A 117 10.41 3.30 -11.89
CA SER A 117 11.27 4.31 -12.51
C SER A 117 12.76 4.05 -12.23
N GLY A 118 13.67 4.40 -13.16
CA GLY A 118 15.12 4.29 -12.96
C GLY A 118 15.73 3.00 -13.52
N LYS A 119 15.61 2.81 -14.84
CA LYS A 119 16.09 1.63 -15.56
C LYS A 119 17.62 1.62 -15.65
N GLU A 120 18.25 0.60 -15.10
CA GLU A 120 19.60 0.19 -15.50
C GLU A 120 19.56 -1.24 -16.04
N GLY A 121 19.69 -1.37 -17.35
CA GLY A 121 19.75 -2.66 -18.04
C GLY A 121 18.93 -2.64 -19.34
N ALA A 122 19.61 -2.89 -20.46
CA ALA A 122 18.93 -3.22 -21.71
C ALA A 122 18.50 -4.70 -21.64
N GLY A 123 17.21 -5.00 -21.71
CA GLY A 123 16.76 -6.38 -21.92
C GLY A 123 15.44 -6.76 -21.29
N GLU A 124 15.29 -8.06 -21.07
CA GLU A 124 14.06 -8.75 -20.69
C GLU A 124 13.74 -8.69 -19.19
N THR A 125 14.68 -8.25 -18.36
CA THR A 125 14.53 -8.19 -16.90
C THR A 125 14.56 -6.74 -16.44
N ILE A 126 13.62 -6.35 -15.60
CA ILE A 126 13.60 -5.05 -14.94
C ILE A 126 14.50 -5.10 -13.73
N ASN A 127 15.40 -4.13 -13.63
CA ASN A 127 16.31 -3.96 -12.51
C ASN A 127 16.16 -2.51 -12.02
N ALA A 128 15.61 -2.34 -10.83
CA ALA A 128 15.26 -1.04 -10.28
C ALA A 128 15.96 -0.84 -8.93
N LEU A 129 16.62 0.31 -8.78
CA LEU A 129 17.24 0.73 -7.53
C LEU A 129 16.16 1.12 -6.51
N LEU A 130 16.26 0.64 -5.28
CA LEU A 130 15.29 0.87 -4.20
C LEU A 130 15.80 1.84 -3.12
N ASN A 131 17.03 2.36 -3.29
CA ASN A 131 17.64 3.33 -2.40
C ASN A 131 17.06 4.74 -2.60
N GLY A 132 17.17 5.59 -1.58
CA GLY A 132 16.81 7.00 -1.65
C GLY A 132 15.39 7.32 -1.18
N THR A 133 15.00 8.59 -1.35
CA THR A 133 13.79 9.17 -0.73
C THR A 133 12.47 8.69 -1.35
N ARG A 134 12.51 8.09 -2.55
CA ARG A 134 11.34 7.58 -3.27
C ARG A 134 11.48 6.09 -3.57
N THR A 135 11.53 5.26 -2.51
CA THR A 135 11.38 3.80 -2.68
C THR A 135 9.99 3.52 -3.28
N PRO A 136 9.88 2.81 -4.42
CA PRO A 136 8.60 2.53 -5.05
C PRO A 136 7.75 1.61 -4.17
N ASP A 137 6.43 1.84 -4.16
CA ASP A 137 5.48 0.90 -3.57
C ASP A 137 5.30 -0.29 -4.50
N LEU A 138 5.72 -1.47 -4.03
CA LEU A 138 5.64 -2.71 -4.79
C LEU A 138 4.38 -3.52 -4.49
N VAL A 139 3.58 -3.15 -3.47
CA VAL A 139 2.41 -3.95 -3.07
C VAL A 139 1.43 -4.19 -4.25
N PRO A 140 1.05 -3.17 -5.06
CA PRO A 140 0.17 -3.40 -6.20
C PRO A 140 0.75 -4.39 -7.22
N LEU A 141 2.07 -4.37 -7.41
CA LEU A 141 2.77 -5.29 -8.30
C LEU A 141 2.74 -6.71 -7.77
N VAL A 142 2.93 -6.89 -6.47
CA VAL A 142 2.90 -8.20 -5.80
C VAL A 142 1.50 -8.81 -5.90
N GLU A 143 0.46 -8.01 -5.64
CA GLU A 143 -0.93 -8.47 -5.74
C GLU A 143 -1.31 -8.89 -7.16
N GLU A 144 -0.92 -8.11 -8.17
CA GLU A 144 -1.23 -8.43 -9.56
C GLU A 144 -0.45 -9.66 -10.05
N THR A 145 0.81 -9.78 -9.62
CA THR A 145 1.62 -10.99 -9.83
C THR A 145 0.96 -12.21 -9.21
N ARG A 146 0.42 -12.06 -8.00
CA ARG A 146 -0.30 -13.13 -7.30
C ARG A 146 -1.57 -13.53 -8.07
N ARG A 147 -2.36 -12.58 -8.55
CA ARG A 147 -3.58 -12.84 -9.34
C ARG A 147 -3.29 -13.60 -10.64
N LEU A 148 -2.18 -13.30 -11.31
CA LEU A 148 -1.78 -14.02 -12.51
C LEU A 148 -1.46 -15.49 -12.25
N LEU A 149 -1.00 -15.84 -11.03
CA LEU A 149 -0.74 -17.23 -10.63
C LEU A 149 -2.02 -18.01 -10.28
N ASP A 150 -3.07 -17.33 -9.84
CA ASP A 150 -4.41 -17.91 -9.64
C ASP A 150 -5.08 -18.31 -10.99
N GLY A 151 -4.37 -18.17 -12.11
CA GLY A 151 -4.85 -18.53 -13.44
C GLY A 151 -5.59 -17.40 -14.15
N GLY A 152 -5.43 -16.14 -13.71
CA GLY A 152 -6.12 -14.92 -14.15
C GLY A 152 -6.25 -14.69 -15.67
N HIS A 153 -7.04 -15.52 -16.34
CA HIS A 153 -7.44 -15.41 -17.74
C HIS A 153 -8.90 -14.95 -17.89
N ASP A 154 -9.63 -14.75 -16.78
CA ASP A 154 -11.02 -14.26 -16.80
C ASP A 154 -11.18 -12.86 -16.19
N GLY A 155 -10.12 -12.05 -16.20
CA GLY A 155 -10.18 -10.62 -15.89
C GLY A 155 -9.99 -9.79 -17.16
N PRO A 156 -10.77 -8.71 -17.39
CA PRO A 156 -10.52 -7.83 -18.52
C PRO A 156 -9.10 -7.28 -18.41
N ALA A 157 -8.35 -7.38 -19.51
CA ALA A 157 -7.00 -6.83 -19.60
C ALA A 157 -6.99 -5.38 -19.07
N PRO A 158 -5.97 -4.97 -18.28
CA PRO A 158 -5.86 -3.57 -17.87
C PRO A 158 -5.92 -2.71 -19.11
N ALA A 159 -6.83 -1.73 -19.11
CA ALA A 159 -7.07 -0.89 -20.26
C ALA A 159 -5.73 -0.29 -20.72
N PRO A 160 -5.38 -0.41 -22.01
CA PRO A 160 -4.17 0.23 -22.51
C PRO A 160 -4.30 1.73 -22.22
N VAL A 161 -3.32 2.29 -21.51
CA VAL A 161 -3.20 3.74 -21.31
C VAL A 161 -2.97 4.34 -22.69
N ARG A 162 -4.07 4.68 -23.38
CA ARG A 162 -4.03 5.25 -24.72
C ARG A 162 -3.40 6.63 -24.62
N SER A 163 -2.24 6.74 -25.26
CA SER A 163 -1.64 8.00 -25.67
C SER A 163 -2.67 8.87 -26.40
N ARG A 164 -2.67 10.17 -26.07
CA ARG A 164 -3.57 11.18 -26.62
C ARG A 164 -3.50 11.22 -28.16
N LYS A 165 -4.63 10.99 -28.84
CA LYS A 165 -5.00 11.67 -30.11
C LYS A 165 -6.52 11.53 -30.40
N ARG A 166 -7.10 12.63 -30.87
CA ARG A 166 -8.51 12.90 -31.21
C ARG A 166 -9.17 11.84 -32.12
N ALA A 167 -10.47 11.58 -31.92
CA ALA A 167 -11.52 11.65 -32.95
C ALA A 167 -12.91 11.60 -32.27
N ALA A 168 -13.94 12.00 -33.01
CA ALA A 168 -15.16 12.64 -32.52
C ALA A 168 -16.43 11.76 -32.55
N LEU A 169 -17.48 12.32 -31.93
CA LEU A 169 -18.93 12.22 -32.23
C LEU A 169 -19.76 11.00 -31.75
N ARG A 170 -20.87 11.38 -31.10
CA ARG A 170 -22.05 10.70 -30.48
C ARG A 170 -22.93 9.91 -31.50
N PRO A 171 -24.11 9.28 -31.17
CA PRO A 171 -24.98 9.33 -29.97
C PRO A 171 -25.62 8.00 -29.45
N ARG A 172 -26.38 8.12 -28.33
CA ARG A 172 -27.31 7.13 -27.68
C ARG A 172 -28.59 6.84 -28.51
N PRO A 173 -29.36 5.78 -28.17
CA PRO A 173 -30.62 5.91 -27.37
C PRO A 173 -30.74 4.84 -26.25
N VAL A 174 -31.24 5.09 -25.02
CA VAL A 174 -32.62 5.24 -24.45
C VAL A 174 -33.44 3.93 -24.32
N GLY A 175 -33.94 3.66 -23.09
CA GLY A 175 -34.84 2.57 -22.66
C GLY A 175 -34.10 1.57 -21.75
N GLU A 176 -34.51 1.15 -20.55
CA GLU A 176 -35.84 1.04 -19.92
C GLU A 176 -35.68 0.86 -18.39
N ARG A 177 -36.70 1.24 -17.61
CA ARG A 177 -36.78 1.21 -16.14
C ARG A 177 -37.41 -0.10 -15.63
N LEU A 178 -37.35 -0.28 -14.29
CA LEU A 178 -38.19 -1.08 -13.36
C LEU A 178 -37.51 -2.38 -12.87
N ALA A 179 -37.53 -2.79 -11.60
CA ALA A 179 -38.19 -2.31 -10.37
C ALA A 179 -37.49 -2.92 -9.13
N LEU A 180 -37.62 -2.23 -7.99
CA LEU A 180 -37.44 -2.78 -6.63
C LEU A 180 -38.61 -3.73 -6.28
N PRO A 181 -38.44 -4.60 -5.27
CA PRO A 181 -39.34 -4.47 -4.12
C PRO A 181 -38.62 -4.52 -2.76
N GLU A 182 -39.27 -3.88 -1.79
CA GLU A 182 -38.92 -3.79 -0.37
C GLU A 182 -39.50 -4.92 0.49
N SER A 183 -38.95 -5.01 1.72
CA SER A 183 -39.55 -5.54 2.96
C SER A 183 -39.53 -7.07 3.15
N SER A 184 -39.38 -7.67 4.34
CA SER A 184 -38.99 -7.27 5.70
C SER A 184 -38.97 -8.53 6.60
N SER A 185 -38.42 -8.39 7.81
CA SER A 185 -38.71 -9.13 9.07
C SER A 185 -37.71 -10.19 9.60
N ASN A 186 -36.92 -9.73 10.57
CA ASN A 186 -36.68 -10.22 11.94
C ASN A 186 -36.85 -11.71 12.28
N ALA A 187 -35.78 -12.30 12.82
CA ALA A 187 -35.85 -13.20 13.96
C ALA A 187 -34.61 -12.99 14.86
N SER A 188 -34.83 -12.62 16.11
CA SER A 188 -33.81 -12.58 17.16
C SER A 188 -33.52 -13.99 17.66
N THR A 189 -32.28 -14.22 18.09
CA THR A 189 -31.97 -15.19 19.14
C THR A 189 -30.72 -14.71 19.85
N ASP A 190 -30.91 -14.39 21.13
CA ASP A 190 -29.87 -14.11 22.12
C ASP A 190 -28.88 -15.27 22.19
N VAL A 191 -27.60 -14.98 22.04
CA VAL A 191 -26.50 -15.83 22.52
C VAL A 191 -25.42 -14.92 23.10
N ASP A 192 -25.27 -14.99 24.41
CA ASP A 192 -24.17 -14.55 25.28
C ASP A 192 -23.04 -13.73 24.64
N ALA A 193 -23.04 -12.43 24.93
CA ALA A 193 -21.97 -11.50 24.59
C ALA A 193 -20.73 -11.75 25.46
N LEU A 194 -19.77 -12.50 24.92
CA LEU A 194 -18.34 -12.35 25.26
C LEU A 194 -17.95 -10.86 25.10
N PRO A 195 -16.95 -10.34 25.84
CA PRO A 195 -16.51 -8.95 25.69
C PRO A 195 -15.97 -8.76 24.28
N THR A 196 -16.82 -8.23 23.40
CA THR A 196 -16.53 -7.98 22.00
C THR A 196 -15.35 -7.04 21.95
N ALA A 197 -14.27 -7.48 21.31
CA ALA A 197 -13.18 -6.58 20.98
C ALA A 197 -13.78 -5.37 20.24
N PRO A 198 -13.38 -4.13 20.58
CA PRO A 198 -13.89 -2.96 19.90
C PRO A 198 -13.63 -3.11 18.41
N THR A 199 -14.70 -3.08 17.61
CA THR A 199 -14.60 -3.18 16.16
C THR A 199 -14.04 -1.88 15.63
N ALA A 200 -12.84 -1.94 15.03
CA ALA A 200 -12.24 -0.82 14.34
C ALA A 200 -12.59 -0.90 12.85
N ARG A 201 -13.01 0.23 12.27
CA ARG A 201 -13.15 0.38 10.81
C ARG A 201 -12.37 1.61 10.37
N VAL A 202 -11.79 1.55 9.17
CA VAL A 202 -11.23 2.75 8.53
C VAL A 202 -12.41 3.67 8.25
N SER A 203 -12.53 4.73 9.03
CA SER A 203 -13.62 5.71 8.93
C SER A 203 -13.21 6.90 8.07
N GLY A 204 -11.92 7.15 7.93
CA GLY A 204 -11.44 8.23 7.10
C GLY A 204 -9.94 8.28 6.84
N LEU A 205 -9.57 9.20 5.95
CA LEU A 205 -8.23 9.60 5.62
C LEU A 205 -8.14 11.12 5.79
N ARG A 206 -7.16 11.60 6.56
CA ARG A 206 -6.83 13.02 6.61
C ARG A 206 -5.64 13.29 5.71
N LEU A 207 -5.78 14.28 4.82
CA LEU A 207 -4.75 14.78 3.93
C LEU A 207 -4.36 16.20 4.35
N ALA A 208 -3.22 16.33 5.04
CA ALA A 208 -2.66 17.63 5.38
C ALA A 208 -1.80 18.19 4.24
N CYS A 209 -2.03 19.45 3.86
CA CYS A 209 -1.33 20.09 2.74
C CYS A 209 -1.20 21.62 2.92
N SER A 210 -0.23 22.21 2.20
CA SER A 210 0.04 23.66 2.26
C SER A 210 -1.03 24.54 1.59
N ASP A 211 -1.77 23.99 0.63
CA ASP A 211 -2.87 24.68 -0.05
C ASP A 211 -4.12 23.79 -0.10
N PRO A 212 -4.91 23.78 0.98
CA PRO A 212 -6.12 22.97 1.09
C PRO A 212 -7.14 23.29 0.01
N LYS A 213 -7.23 24.56 -0.41
CA LYS A 213 -8.19 24.99 -1.42
C LYS A 213 -7.87 24.40 -2.79
N ALA A 214 -6.61 24.48 -3.22
CA ALA A 214 -6.19 23.88 -4.49
C ALA A 214 -6.34 22.35 -4.48
N VAL A 215 -6.03 21.70 -3.36
CA VAL A 215 -6.13 20.25 -3.20
C VAL A 215 -7.59 19.78 -3.16
N THR A 216 -8.47 20.50 -2.46
CA THR A 216 -9.92 20.26 -2.50
C THR A 216 -10.46 20.42 -3.91
N ASP A 217 -10.11 21.50 -4.62
CA ASP A 217 -10.59 21.72 -5.99
C ASP A 217 -10.08 20.66 -6.98
N PHE A 218 -8.88 20.11 -6.73
CA PHE A 218 -8.33 18.98 -7.46
C PHE A 218 -9.14 17.70 -7.20
N TRP A 219 -9.33 17.33 -5.93
CA TRP A 219 -10.06 16.11 -5.57
C TRP A 219 -11.53 16.19 -5.96
N ALA A 220 -12.17 17.36 -5.87
CA ALA A 220 -13.53 17.55 -6.34
C ALA A 220 -13.67 17.30 -7.86
N ARG A 221 -12.65 17.67 -8.64
CA ARG A 221 -12.60 17.39 -10.09
C ARG A 221 -12.33 15.92 -10.39
N VAL A 222 -11.42 15.29 -9.65
CA VAL A 222 -11.05 13.87 -9.84
C VAL A 222 -12.19 12.93 -9.44
N LEU A 223 -12.77 13.15 -8.26
CA LEU A 223 -13.85 12.35 -7.70
C LEU A 223 -15.20 12.68 -8.33
N LYS A 224 -15.30 13.82 -9.02
CA LYS A 224 -16.55 14.38 -9.56
C LYS A 224 -17.61 14.59 -8.47
N THR A 225 -17.17 14.85 -7.24
CA THR A 225 -18.00 15.02 -6.05
C THR A 225 -17.63 16.34 -5.40
N ARG A 226 -18.62 17.06 -4.86
CA ARG A 226 -18.35 18.27 -4.07
C ARG A 226 -18.08 17.85 -2.62
N PRO A 227 -17.19 18.56 -1.90
CA PRO A 227 -17.06 18.34 -0.47
C PRO A 227 -18.41 18.64 0.22
N GLU A 228 -18.78 17.82 1.20
CA GLU A 228 -20.00 18.00 2.00
C GLU A 228 -19.84 19.17 2.97
N GLU A 229 -18.65 19.30 3.56
CA GLU A 229 -18.30 20.40 4.45
C GLU A 229 -17.10 21.16 3.89
N ARG A 230 -17.15 22.48 4.01
CA ARG A 230 -16.03 23.38 3.74
C ARG A 230 -16.10 24.52 4.75
N ASP A 231 -15.05 24.67 5.54
CA ASP A 231 -14.94 25.81 6.47
C ASP A 231 -14.10 26.95 5.87
N ASP A 232 -14.12 28.09 6.55
CA ASP A 232 -13.36 29.29 6.18
C ASP A 232 -11.84 29.11 6.36
N GLU A 233 -11.43 28.11 7.14
CA GLU A 233 -10.03 27.73 7.35
C GLU A 233 -9.47 26.82 6.23
N GLY A 234 -10.31 26.47 5.26
CA GLY A 234 -9.93 25.68 4.08
C GLY A 234 -9.98 24.17 4.31
N GLN A 235 -10.49 23.69 5.45
CA GLN A 235 -10.80 22.29 5.63
C GLN A 235 -11.92 21.89 4.68
N SER A 236 -11.84 20.68 4.14
CA SER A 236 -12.92 20.12 3.31
C SER A 236 -13.09 18.65 3.56
N VAL A 237 -14.33 18.18 3.60
CA VAL A 237 -14.66 16.77 3.83
C VAL A 237 -15.37 16.21 2.62
N PHE A 238 -14.83 15.14 2.03
CA PHE A 238 -15.50 14.33 1.03
C PHE A 238 -16.00 13.06 1.69
N VAL A 239 -17.28 12.74 1.52
CA VAL A 239 -17.80 11.44 1.89
C VAL A 239 -17.75 10.55 0.66
N LEU A 240 -16.94 9.49 0.75
CA LEU A 240 -16.82 8.44 -0.25
C LEU A 240 -17.49 7.21 0.35
N GLU A 241 -18.05 6.33 -0.46
CA GLU A 241 -18.85 5.18 -0.03
C GLU A 241 -18.18 4.38 1.13
N GLY A 242 -18.58 4.69 2.38
CA GLY A 242 -18.03 4.10 3.61
C GLY A 242 -16.75 4.71 4.21
N VAL A 243 -16.12 5.73 3.59
CA VAL A 243 -14.88 6.37 4.06
C VAL A 243 -14.91 7.88 3.84
N THR A 244 -14.46 8.66 4.82
CA THR A 244 -14.34 10.12 4.69
C THR A 244 -12.93 10.56 4.29
N LEU A 245 -12.78 11.44 3.31
CA LEU A 245 -11.51 12.10 3.01
C LEU A 245 -11.57 13.53 3.52
N ARG A 246 -10.76 13.85 4.53
CA ARG A 246 -10.64 15.19 5.11
C ARG A 246 -9.38 15.87 4.62
N VAL A 247 -9.51 16.92 3.83
CA VAL A 247 -8.38 17.78 3.43
C VAL A 247 -8.23 18.88 4.46
N THR A 248 -7.05 19.04 5.05
CA THR A 248 -6.77 20.10 6.04
C THR A 248 -5.54 20.91 5.64
N ARG A 249 -5.37 22.06 6.31
CA ARG A 249 -4.11 22.80 6.32
C ARG A 249 -2.94 21.94 6.81
N GLU A 250 -1.75 22.43 6.54
CA GLU A 250 -0.50 21.81 6.96
C GLU A 250 -0.54 21.65 8.48
N LEU A 251 -0.10 20.48 8.95
CA LEU A 251 0.00 20.23 10.38
C LEU A 251 1.00 21.20 11.00
N ASP A 252 0.73 21.67 12.22
CA ASP A 252 1.71 22.49 12.95
C ASP A 252 2.93 21.64 13.38
N LYS A 253 3.95 22.29 13.96
CA LYS A 253 5.20 21.62 14.33
C LYS A 253 4.98 20.52 15.39
N ASP A 254 4.04 20.72 16.31
CA ASP A 254 3.77 19.79 17.40
C ASP A 254 2.93 18.62 16.91
N GLU A 255 1.94 18.87 16.04
CA GLU A 255 1.19 17.86 15.31
C GLU A 255 2.12 17.01 14.42
N ARG A 256 2.99 17.63 13.61
CA ARG A 256 3.97 16.86 12.79
C ARG A 256 4.85 15.97 13.63
N ARG A 257 5.30 16.45 14.79
CA ARG A 257 6.12 15.68 15.72
C ARG A 257 5.34 14.52 16.31
N ALA A 258 4.08 14.73 16.70
CA ALA A 258 3.18 13.67 17.15
C ALA A 258 2.92 12.64 16.04
N HIS A 259 2.89 13.07 14.77
CA HIS A 259 2.72 12.20 13.61
C HIS A 259 4.02 11.55 13.09
N GLY A 260 5.15 11.70 13.78
CA GLY A 260 6.43 11.08 13.41
C GLY A 260 7.15 11.75 12.23
N TRP A 261 6.69 12.92 11.77
CA TRP A 261 7.30 13.66 10.65
C TRP A 261 8.45 14.55 11.16
N ASN A 262 9.55 13.93 11.59
CA ASN A 262 10.73 14.64 12.11
C ASN A 262 11.74 15.10 11.03
N SER A 263 11.35 15.20 9.76
CA SER A 263 12.28 15.66 8.71
C SER A 263 12.37 17.20 8.67
N PRO A 264 13.57 17.81 8.70
CA PRO A 264 13.77 19.24 8.49
C PRO A 264 13.58 19.68 7.03
N SER A 265 13.08 18.79 6.15
CA SER A 265 12.80 19.11 4.76
C SER A 265 11.68 20.15 4.67
N LYS A 266 12.03 21.34 4.20
CA LYS A 266 11.16 22.47 3.81
C LYS A 266 10.24 22.16 2.61
N VAL A 267 9.78 20.91 2.49
CA VAL A 267 8.79 20.53 1.49
C VAL A 267 7.53 20.20 2.26
N PRO A 268 6.41 20.93 2.07
CA PRO A 268 5.13 20.58 2.65
C PRO A 268 4.67 19.27 1.99
N GLY A 269 5.08 18.15 2.55
CA GLY A 269 4.68 16.84 2.07
C GLY A 269 3.22 16.59 2.41
N PHE A 270 2.49 15.97 1.47
CA PHE A 270 1.15 15.46 1.72
C PHE A 270 1.21 14.45 2.87
N GLY A 271 0.59 14.82 3.97
CA GLY A 271 0.49 13.98 5.14
C GLY A 271 -0.79 13.17 5.10
N LEU A 272 -0.72 11.90 4.70
CA LEU A 272 -1.86 10.99 4.82
C LEU A 272 -1.87 10.39 6.22
N VAL A 273 -2.87 10.72 7.02
CA VAL A 273 -3.09 10.14 8.33
C VAL A 273 -4.34 9.26 8.25
N PRO A 274 -4.24 7.93 8.45
CA PRO A 274 -5.40 7.08 8.52
C PRO A 274 -6.17 7.33 9.82
N THR A 275 -7.49 7.45 9.71
CA THR A 275 -8.40 7.61 10.84
C THR A 275 -9.22 6.34 11.02
N LEU A 276 -9.18 5.79 12.23
CA LEU A 276 -9.93 4.62 12.65
C LEU A 276 -11.10 5.04 13.55
N GLY A 277 -12.31 4.68 13.13
CA GLY A 277 -13.50 4.81 13.95
C GLY A 277 -13.60 3.62 14.90
N VAL A 278 -13.81 3.90 16.19
CA VAL A 278 -13.98 2.87 17.23
C VAL A 278 -15.31 3.06 17.96
N SER A 279 -15.96 1.95 18.31
CA SER A 279 -17.26 1.94 19.01
C SER A 279 -17.17 2.23 20.51
N ASP A 280 -16.00 2.06 21.12
CA ASP A 280 -15.77 2.37 22.54
C ASP A 280 -14.44 3.14 22.68
N PHE A 281 -14.55 4.46 22.49
CA PHE A 281 -13.43 5.39 22.55
C PHE A 281 -12.70 5.33 23.89
N ASP A 282 -13.44 5.32 25.00
CA ASP A 282 -12.89 5.36 26.36
C ASP A 282 -12.13 4.07 26.70
N LEU A 283 -12.61 2.91 26.27
CA LEU A 283 -11.88 1.65 26.39
C LEU A 283 -10.59 1.65 25.56
N CYS A 284 -10.67 2.09 24.30
CA CYS A 284 -9.51 2.18 23.40
C CYS A 284 -8.45 3.13 23.97
N LEU A 285 -8.85 4.31 24.43
CA LEU A 285 -7.94 5.28 25.04
C LEU A 285 -7.30 4.74 26.33
N ARG A 286 -8.06 4.11 27.21
CA ARG A 286 -7.52 3.47 28.43
C ARG A 286 -6.51 2.37 28.10
N ARG A 287 -6.78 1.53 27.08
CA ARG A 287 -5.86 0.48 26.64
C ARG A 287 -4.59 1.09 26.03
N ALA A 288 -4.73 2.11 25.19
CA ALA A 288 -3.60 2.82 24.59
C ALA A 288 -2.71 3.49 25.65
N ARG A 289 -3.30 4.12 26.68
CA ARG A 289 -2.53 4.70 27.81
C ARG A 289 -1.75 3.68 28.63
N ARG A 290 -2.25 2.44 28.75
CA ARG A 290 -1.51 1.34 29.42
C ARG A 290 -0.29 0.91 28.60
N MET A 291 -0.36 1.07 27.29
CA MET A 291 0.78 0.90 26.37
C MET A 291 1.58 2.20 26.35
N LYS A 292 2.49 2.37 27.33
CA LYS A 292 3.22 3.62 27.68
C LYS A 292 3.91 4.40 26.53
N THR A 293 3.87 3.93 25.30
CA THR A 293 4.48 4.52 24.09
C THR A 293 3.50 4.72 22.93
N ALA A 294 2.23 4.36 23.09
CA ALA A 294 1.27 4.40 21.99
C ALA A 294 0.66 5.79 21.80
N VAL A 295 0.18 6.48 22.84
CA VAL A 295 -0.54 7.76 22.67
C VAL A 295 0.44 8.93 22.53
N VAL A 296 0.36 9.63 21.40
CA VAL A 296 1.23 10.77 21.04
C VAL A 296 0.51 12.12 21.04
N SER A 297 -0.82 12.13 20.90
CA SER A 297 -1.67 13.31 21.07
C SER A 297 -3.06 12.88 21.53
N GLU A 298 -3.73 13.72 22.32
CA GLU A 298 -5.05 13.43 22.88
C GLU A 298 -5.91 14.70 22.91
N ASP A 299 -7.12 14.59 22.39
CA ASP A 299 -8.16 15.60 22.48
C ASP A 299 -9.47 14.93 22.92
N VAL A 300 -9.63 14.80 24.24
CA VAL A 300 -10.82 14.15 24.84
C VAL A 300 -12.10 14.89 24.49
N LYS A 301 -12.05 16.21 24.34
CA LYS A 301 -13.23 17.02 24.02
C LYS A 301 -13.73 16.71 22.61
N ALA A 302 -12.80 16.55 21.67
CA ALA A 302 -13.13 16.13 20.30
C ALA A 302 -13.29 14.60 20.14
N ARG A 303 -13.26 13.83 21.24
CA ARG A 303 -13.25 12.35 21.26
C ARG A 303 -12.28 11.78 20.22
N ARG A 304 -11.05 12.28 20.27
CA ARG A 304 -9.96 11.95 19.36
C ARG A 304 -8.65 11.71 20.11
N PHE A 305 -7.88 10.71 19.68
CA PHE A 305 -6.48 10.60 20.08
C PHE A 305 -5.64 10.02 18.95
N VAL A 306 -4.34 10.29 18.97
CA VAL A 306 -3.40 9.78 17.99
C VAL A 306 -2.51 8.75 18.67
N VAL A 307 -2.40 7.58 18.05
CA VAL A 307 -1.44 6.55 18.46
C VAL A 307 -0.31 6.43 17.46
N SER A 308 0.90 6.25 17.95
CA SER A 308 2.05 5.85 17.15
C SER A 308 2.26 4.35 17.27
N ASP A 309 2.42 3.68 16.14
CA ASP A 309 2.89 2.29 16.13
C ASP A 309 4.39 2.24 16.52
N PRO A 310 4.93 1.06 16.87
CA PRO A 310 6.36 0.91 17.14
C PRO A 310 7.28 1.27 15.96
N ALA A 311 6.74 1.42 14.75
CA ALA A 311 7.45 1.83 13.54
C ALA A 311 7.41 3.36 13.32
N GLY A 312 6.77 4.13 14.21
CA GLY A 312 6.68 5.59 14.17
C GLY A 312 5.58 6.15 13.27
N HIS A 313 4.68 5.32 12.73
CA HIS A 313 3.50 5.80 12.00
C HIS A 313 2.41 6.19 12.97
N ALA A 314 1.78 7.32 12.72
CA ALA A 314 0.66 7.77 13.52
C ALA A 314 -0.67 7.41 12.86
N MET A 315 -1.56 6.86 13.67
CA MET A 315 -2.96 6.62 13.33
C MET A 315 -3.84 7.48 14.22
N GLU A 316 -4.81 8.15 13.64
CA GLU A 316 -5.83 8.88 14.38
C GLU A 316 -6.95 7.90 14.76
N ILE A 317 -7.41 7.97 16.00
CA ILE A 317 -8.54 7.19 16.50
C ILE A 317 -9.62 8.17 16.92
N THR A 318 -10.82 7.99 16.37
CA THR A 318 -12.02 8.78 16.68
C THR A 318 -13.16 7.87 17.11
N GLU A 319 -14.09 8.39 17.89
CA GLU A 319 -15.36 7.68 18.08
C GLU A 319 -16.12 7.59 16.75
N ALA A 320 -16.72 6.42 16.49
CA ALA A 320 -17.53 6.13 15.30
C ALA A 320 -18.99 6.55 15.47
#